data_AF-A0A357BVF2-F1
#
_entry.id   AF-A0A357BVF2-F1
#
_cell.length_a   1.000
_cell.length_b   1.000
_cell.length_c   1.000
_cell.angle_alpha   90.00
_cell.angle_beta   90.00
_cell.angle_gamma   90.00
#
_symmetry.space_group_name_H-M   'P 1'
#
loop_
_entity.id
_entity.type
_entity.pdbx_description
1 polymer ?
#
loop_
_entity_poly.entity_id
_entity_poly.type
_entity_poly.pdbx_seq_one_letter_code
_entity_poly.pdbx_strand_id
1 'polypeptide(L)'
;MIFKQKQIDATSAEWPLFLDLTYTYIQENWPHATEGISKEGFLSSYADKLKKRLQEGPRSLFIYYSNETPVGLSNVYITSNDRIKILNIAELYVAPSFRGK
;
A
#
# COMPACT_ATOMS: atom_id res chain seq x y z
N MET A 1 -2.01 2.61 23.74
CA MET A 1 -2.06 2.24 22.31
C MET A 1 -0.80 2.80 21.67
N ILE A 2 0.06 1.95 21.10
CA ILE A 2 1.29 2.40 20.45
C ILE A 2 1.07 2.32 18.95
N PHE A 3 1.21 3.44 18.25
CA PHE A 3 1.21 3.45 16.79
C PHE A 3 2.64 3.36 16.27
N LYS A 4 2.86 2.43 15.35
CA LYS A 4 4.14 2.27 14.66
C LYS A 4 3.89 2.29 13.16
N GLN A 5 4.89 2.76 12.41
CA GLN A 5 4.94 2.56 10.98
C GLN A 5 6.19 1.76 10.64
N LYS A 6 6.07 0.88 9.64
CA LYS A 6 7.20 0.15 9.08
C LYS A 6 7.27 0.43 7.58
N GLN A 7 8.40 0.95 7.13
CA GLN A 7 8.70 1.01 5.70
C GLN A 7 9.05 -0.39 5.19
N ILE A 8 8.54 -0.74 4.02
CA ILE A 8 8.77 -2.04 3.40
C ILE A 8 9.14 -1.91 1.92
N ASP A 9 9.63 -3.01 1.36
CA ASP A 9 9.82 -3.24 -0.07
C ASP A 9 9.44 -4.69 -0.45
N ALA A 10 9.68 -5.04 -1.71
CA ALA A 10 9.35 -6.37 -2.25
C ALA A 10 10.16 -7.54 -1.64
N THR A 11 11.20 -7.26 -0.85
CA THR A 11 12.02 -8.27 -0.15
C THR A 11 11.66 -8.40 1.33
N SER A 12 10.83 -7.48 1.86
CA SER A 12 10.41 -7.48 3.24
C SER A 12 9.50 -8.68 3.56
N ALA A 13 9.63 -9.24 4.76
CA ALA A 13 8.77 -10.35 5.22
C ALA A 13 7.28 -9.96 5.25
N GLU A 14 6.97 -8.68 5.45
CA GLU A 14 5.62 -8.13 5.46
C GLU A 14 5.09 -7.76 4.07
N TRP A 15 5.83 -8.07 3.00
CA TRP A 15 5.36 -7.84 1.63
C TRP A 15 3.99 -8.48 1.34
N PRO A 16 3.72 -9.76 1.69
CA PRO A 16 2.39 -10.34 1.49
C PRO A 16 1.29 -9.59 2.25
N LEU A 17 1.58 -9.13 3.47
CA LEU A 17 0.64 -8.37 4.29
C LEU A 17 0.28 -7.03 3.65
N PHE A 18 1.25 -6.32 3.05
CA PHE A 18 0.96 -5.08 2.34
C PHE A 18 0.05 -5.31 1.12
N LEU A 19 0.31 -6.37 0.36
CA LEU A 19 -0.52 -6.72 -0.79
C LEU A 19 -1.96 -7.08 -0.36
N ASP A 20 -2.11 -7.81 0.74
CA ASP A 20 -3.41 -8.14 1.32
C ASP A 20 -4.17 -6.90 1.77
N LEU A 21 -3.51 -5.98 2.49
CA LEU A 21 -4.10 -4.70 2.89
C LEU A 21 -4.51 -3.86 1.67
N THR A 22 -3.73 -3.90 0.59
CA THR A 22 -4.05 -3.23 -0.66
C THR A 22 -5.28 -3.84 -1.32
N TYR A 23 -5.37 -5.18 -1.36
CA TYR A 23 -6.56 -5.86 -1.87
C TYR A 23 -7.80 -5.51 -1.06
N THR A 24 -7.71 -5.47 0.29
CA THR A 24 -8.81 -5.02 1.14
C THR A 24 -9.22 -3.59 0.83
N TYR A 25 -8.25 -2.68 0.69
CA TYR A 25 -8.51 -1.29 0.30
C TYR A 25 -9.24 -1.18 -1.05
N ILE A 26 -8.78 -1.92 -2.05
CA ILE A 26 -9.39 -1.91 -3.39
C ILE A 26 -10.78 -2.53 -3.38
N GLN A 27 -10.98 -3.66 -2.69
CA GLN A 27 -12.30 -4.27 -2.52
C GLN A 27 -13.31 -3.34 -1.84
N GLU A 28 -12.87 -2.60 -0.82
CA GLU A 28 -13.74 -1.68 -0.08
C GLU A 28 -14.14 -0.45 -0.92
N ASN A 29 -13.23 0.10 -1.74
CA ASN A 29 -13.43 1.39 -2.41
C ASN A 29 -13.79 1.26 -3.90
N TRP A 30 -13.32 0.22 -4.58
CA TRP A 30 -13.55 -0.07 -5.99
C TRP A 30 -13.71 -1.58 -6.25
N PRO A 31 -14.77 -2.23 -5.75
CA PRO A 31 -14.96 -3.69 -5.85
C PRO A 31 -14.94 -4.20 -7.30
N HIS A 32 -15.41 -3.39 -8.26
CA HIS A 32 -15.36 -3.69 -9.69
C HIS A 32 -13.95 -3.89 -10.24
N ALA A 33 -12.92 -3.31 -9.61
CA ALA A 33 -11.52 -3.48 -10.02
C ALA A 33 -11.00 -4.91 -9.78
N THR A 34 -11.75 -5.71 -9.04
CA THR A 34 -11.45 -7.10 -8.67
C THR A 34 -12.52 -8.10 -9.13
N GLU A 35 -13.57 -7.64 -9.80
CA GLU A 35 -14.64 -8.50 -10.31
C GLU A 35 -14.10 -9.47 -11.37
N GLY A 36 -14.45 -10.75 -11.26
CA GLY A 36 -14.01 -11.79 -12.19
C GLY A 36 -12.52 -12.17 -12.10
N ILE A 37 -11.78 -11.63 -11.13
CA ILE A 37 -10.37 -11.95 -10.88
C ILE A 37 -10.26 -12.65 -9.53
N SER A 38 -9.51 -13.76 -9.45
CA SER A 38 -9.21 -14.36 -8.15
C SER A 38 -8.34 -13.43 -7.31
N LYS A 39 -8.43 -13.54 -5.98
CA LYS A 39 -7.58 -12.76 -5.08
C LYS A 39 -6.10 -12.97 -5.43
N GLU A 40 -5.67 -14.21 -5.61
CA GLU A 40 -4.30 -14.57 -5.95
C GLU A 40 -3.86 -13.95 -7.28
N GLY A 41 -4.74 -13.94 -8.29
CA GLY A 41 -4.50 -13.31 -9.58
C GLY A 41 -4.32 -11.80 -9.47
N PHE A 42 -5.16 -11.15 -8.67
CA PHE A 42 -5.01 -9.73 -8.37
C PHE A 42 -3.69 -9.44 -7.65
N LEU A 43 -3.40 -10.15 -6.56
CA LEU A 43 -2.20 -9.92 -5.75
C LEU A 43 -0.93 -10.10 -6.58
N SER A 44 -0.87 -11.14 -7.42
CA SER A 44 0.24 -11.38 -8.33
C SER A 44 0.42 -10.24 -9.34
N SER A 45 -0.65 -9.87 -10.06
CA SER A 45 -0.61 -8.78 -11.05
C SER A 45 -0.24 -7.43 -10.42
N TYR A 46 -0.78 -7.14 -9.24
CA TYR A 46 -0.50 -5.92 -8.52
C TYR A 46 0.95 -5.90 -8.02
N ALA A 47 1.44 -7.01 -7.47
CA ALA A 47 2.83 -7.13 -7.02
C ALA A 47 3.83 -6.87 -8.14
N ASP A 48 3.59 -7.43 -9.34
CA ASP A 48 4.48 -7.23 -10.49
C ASP A 48 4.49 -5.77 -10.97
N LYS A 49 3.30 -5.13 -11.04
CA LYS A 49 3.19 -3.70 -11.36
C LYS A 49 3.91 -2.84 -10.32
N LEU A 50 3.75 -3.16 -9.04
CA LEU A 50 4.35 -2.38 -7.96
C LEU A 50 5.87 -2.54 -7.91
N LYS A 51 6.40 -3.76 -8.12
CA LYS A 51 7.85 -4.02 -8.25
C LYS A 51 8.46 -3.17 -9.37
N LYS A 52 7.81 -3.10 -10.53
CA LYS A 52 8.26 -2.23 -11.63
C LYS A 52 8.27 -0.76 -11.20
N ARG A 53 7.20 -0.27 -10.58
CA ARG A 53 7.10 1.12 -10.10
C ARG A 53 8.11 1.48 -9.01
N LEU A 54 8.56 0.52 -8.19
CA LEU A 54 9.63 0.73 -7.21
C LEU A 54 10.99 0.99 -7.88
N GLN A 55 11.17 0.54 -9.13
CA GLN A 55 12.40 0.78 -9.91
C GLN A 55 12.38 2.10 -10.68
N GLU A 56 11.20 2.66 -10.95
CA GLU A 56 11.02 3.85 -11.81
C GLU A 56 11.28 5.18 -11.09
N GLY A 57 11.37 5.20 -9.76
CA GLY A 57 11.61 6.42 -9.02
C GLY A 57 11.47 6.26 -7.50
N PRO A 58 11.69 7.35 -6.73
CA PRO A 58 11.59 7.34 -5.28
C PRO A 58 10.14 7.07 -4.83
N ARG A 59 9.85 5.80 -4.55
CA ARG A 59 8.60 5.31 -4.00
C ARG A 59 8.87 4.64 -2.65
N SER A 60 7.96 4.85 -1.71
CA SER A 60 8.05 4.26 -0.38
C SER A 60 6.70 3.69 0.02
N LEU A 61 6.76 2.51 0.62
CA LEU A 61 5.59 1.74 1.03
C LEU A 61 5.65 1.60 2.54
N PHE A 62 4.53 1.84 3.20
CA PHE A 62 4.44 1.76 4.65
C PHE A 62 3.26 0.90 5.08
N ILE A 63 3.46 0.12 6.13
CA ILE A 63 2.38 -0.50 6.90
C ILE A 63 2.28 0.23 8.24
N TYR A 64 1.05 0.56 8.63
CA TYR A 64 0.75 1.13 9.94
C TYR A 64 0.29 0.04 10.89
N TYR A 65 0.76 0.10 12.14
CA TYR A 65 0.43 -0.84 13.20
C TYR A 65 -0.15 -0.12 14.40
N SER A 66 -1.18 -0.70 15.00
CA SER A 66 -1.60 -0.41 16.38
C SER A 66 -1.18 -1.58 17.24
N ASN A 67 -0.22 -1.36 18.13
CA ASN A 67 0.56 -2.40 18.79
C ASN A 67 1.23 -3.30 17.72
N GLU A 68 0.85 -4.56 17.62
CA GLU A 68 1.37 -5.52 16.64
C GLU A 68 0.33 -5.88 15.55
N THR A 69 -0.83 -5.21 15.56
CA THR A 69 -1.89 -5.43 14.58
C THR A 69 -1.72 -4.44 13.42
N PRO A 70 -1.65 -4.90 12.15
CA PRO A 70 -1.66 -4.00 11.00
C PRO A 70 -3.03 -3.34 10.86
N VAL A 71 -3.03 -2.01 10.73
CA VAL A 71 -4.24 -1.17 10.71
C VAL A 71 -4.35 -0.28 9.49
N GLY A 72 -3.39 -0.34 8.58
CA GLY A 72 -3.40 0.48 7.37
C GLY A 72 -2.13 0.40 6.57
N LEU A 73 -2.11 1.12 5.45
CA LEU A 73 -0.94 1.28 4.60
C LEU A 73 -0.87 2.65 3.95
N SER A 74 0.31 2.97 3.42
CA SER A 74 0.44 3.99 2.39
C SER A 74 1.42 3.58 1.30
N ASN A 75 1.14 4.07 0.09
CA ASN A 75 1.99 3.96 -1.08
C ASN A 75 2.24 5.37 -1.62
N VAL A 76 3.44 5.89 -1.42
CA VAL A 76 3.77 7.27 -1.76
C VAL A 76 4.95 7.31 -2.71
N TYR A 77 4.99 8.32 -3.57
CA TYR A 77 6.10 8.51 -4.49
C TYR A 77 6.37 9.98 -4.75
N ILE A 78 7.64 10.32 -4.95
CA ILE A 78 8.06 11.67 -5.25
C ILE A 78 8.19 11.82 -6.77
N THR A 79 7.55 12.85 -7.32
CA THR A 79 7.88 13.36 -8.65
C THR A 79 8.60 14.68 -8.48
N SER A 80 9.60 14.94 -9.31
CA SER A 80 10.35 16.19 -9.27
C SER A 80 10.61 16.73 -10.65
N ASN A 81 10.55 18.04 -10.78
CA ASN A 81 11.21 18.79 -11.84
C ASN A 81 12.27 19.71 -11.23
N ASP A 82 12.95 20.52 -12.04
CA ASP A 82 14.05 21.38 -11.61
C ASP A 82 13.69 22.43 -10.55
N ARG A 83 12.39 22.62 -10.23
CA ARG A 83 11.92 23.68 -9.32
C ARG A 83 11.04 23.16 -8.18
N ILE A 84 10.38 22.02 -8.34
CA ILE A 84 9.36 21.54 -7.41
C ILE A 84 9.52 20.04 -7.19
N LYS A 85 9.48 19.63 -5.92
CA LYS A 85 9.29 18.25 -5.50
C LYS A 85 7.85 18.07 -5.04
N ILE A 86 7.16 17.08 -5.58
CA ILE A 86 5.77 16.75 -5.27
C ILE A 86 5.76 15.37 -4.61
N LEU A 87 5.22 15.29 -3.39
CA LEU A 87 4.89 14.02 -2.75
C LEU A 87 3.49 13.61 -3.19
N ASN A 88 3.39 12.51 -3.92
CA ASN A 88 2.13 11.93 -4.36
C ASN A 88 1.76 10.78 -3.43
N ILE A 89 0.49 10.70 -3.07
CA ILE A 89 -0.09 9.58 -2.33
C ILE A 89 -0.89 8.76 -3.34
N ALA A 90 -0.34 7.63 -3.77
CA ALA A 90 -1.04 6.72 -4.67
C ALA A 90 -2.17 5.99 -3.91
N GLU A 91 -1.87 5.54 -2.69
CA GLU A 91 -2.80 4.79 -1.85
C GLU A 91 -2.61 5.20 -0.40
N LEU A 92 -3.72 5.35 0.31
CA LEU A 92 -3.77 5.56 1.75
C LEU A 92 -4.98 4.81 2.29
N TYR A 93 -4.73 3.86 3.17
CA TYR A 93 -5.78 3.02 3.74
C TYR A 93 -5.63 2.95 5.25
N VAL A 94 -6.76 3.05 5.94
CA VAL A 94 -6.91 2.79 7.38
C VAL A 94 -8.09 1.84 7.54
N ALA A 95 -7.88 0.76 8.27
CA ALA A 95 -8.90 -0.25 8.57
C ALA A 95 -10.13 0.41 9.21
N PRO A 96 -11.37 0.04 8.82
CA PRO A 96 -12.59 0.68 9.32
C PRO A 96 -12.67 0.78 10.84
N SER A 97 -12.23 -0.25 11.54
CA SER A 97 -12.21 -0.32 13.01
C SER A 97 -11.21 0.64 13.68
N PHE A 98 -10.36 1.32 12.92
CA PHE A 98 -9.34 2.27 13.38
C PHE A 98 -9.54 3.69 12.87
N ARG A 99 -10.61 3.96 12.10
CA ARG A 99 -10.93 5.32 11.64
C ARG A 99 -11.51 6.15 12.80
N GLY A 100 -11.06 7.40 12.92
CA GLY A 100 -11.51 8.33 13.97
C GLY A 100 -11.00 8.03 15.40
N LYS A 101 -9.96 7.20 15.52
CA LYS A 101 -9.31 6.84 16.78
C LYS A 101 -7.95 7.52 16.94
#